data_AF-A0A2I1P803-F1
#
_entry.id   AF-A0A2I1P803-F1
#
_cell.length_a   1.000
_cell.length_b   1.000
_cell.length_c   1.000
_cell.angle_alpha   90.00
_cell.angle_beta   90.00
_cell.angle_gamma   90.00
#
_symmetry.space_group_name_H-M   'P 1'
#
loop_
_entity.id
_entity.type
_entity.pdbx_description
1 polymer ?
#
loop_
_entity_poly.entity_id
_entity_poly.type
_entity_poly.pdbx_seq_one_letter_code
_entity_poly.pdbx_strand_id
1 'polypeptide(L)' 'MRARSSLSEHQREQLVELFEQGMGYTAAANALGVSKYAARMLCRRFKLHG' A
#
# COMPACT_ATOMS: atom_id res chain seq x y z
N MET A 1 2.81 -3.72 17.76
CA MET A 1 2.55 -3.40 16.34
C MET A 1 2.99 -1.96 16.04
N ARG A 2 4.27 -1.71 15.72
CA ARG A 2 4.71 -0.41 15.16
C ARG A 2 5.81 -0.68 14.15
N ALA A 3 5.40 -1.05 12.93
CA ALA A 3 6.32 -1.03 11.81
C ALA A 3 6.71 0.42 11.56
N ARG A 4 8.00 0.71 11.47
CA ARG A 4 8.58 1.95 10.94
C ARG A 4 8.30 2.06 9.44
N SER A 5 7.04 1.93 9.03
CA SER A 5 6.60 2.16 7.67
C SER A 5 6.51 3.67 7.47
N SER A 6 7.14 4.17 6.42
CA SER A 6 7.02 5.56 5.96
C SER A 6 5.60 5.97 5.55
N LEU A 7 4.63 5.05 5.63
CA LEU A 7 3.24 5.28 5.30
C LEU A 7 2.46 5.60 6.58
N SER A 8 1.73 6.72 6.54
CA SER A 8 0.73 7.03 7.55
C SER A 8 -0.38 5.97 7.55
N GLU A 9 -1.20 5.95 8.60
CA GLU A 9 -2.37 5.07 8.68
C GLU A 9 -3.34 5.32 7.53
N HIS A 10 -3.66 6.58 7.28
CA HIS A 10 -4.51 6.99 6.16
C HIS A 10 -3.95 6.55 4.79
N GLN A 11 -2.64 6.71 4.55
CA GLN A 11 -2.02 6.25 3.30
C GLN A 11 -2.07 4.72 3.15
N ARG A 12 -2.08 3.98 4.26
CA ARG A 12 -2.19 2.53 4.25
C ARG A 12 -3.62 2.10 3.89
N GLU A 13 -4.61 2.74 4.48
CA GLU A 13 -6.03 2.51 4.17
C GLU A 13 -6.32 2.78 2.69
N GLN A 14 -5.91 3.94 2.19
CA GLN A 14 -6.08 4.29 0.78
C GLN A 14 -5.38 3.29 -0.16
N LEU A 15 -4.18 2.82 0.19
CA LEU A 15 -3.51 1.79 -0.61
C LEU A 15 -4.26 0.45 -0.58
N VAL A 16 -4.85 0.07 0.56
CA VAL A 16 -5.65 -1.16 0.69
C VAL A 16 -6.90 -1.07 -0.19
N GLU A 17 -7.65 0.04 -0.12
CA GLU A 17 -8.83 0.26 -0.98
C GLU A 17 -8.48 0.13 -2.46
N LEU A 18 -7.36 0.71 -2.90
CA LEU A 18 -6.89 0.59 -4.28
C LEU A 18 -6.52 -0.87 -4.63
N PHE A 19 -5.93 -1.62 -3.70
CA PHE A 19 -5.62 -3.04 -3.93
C PHE A 19 -6.87 -3.90 -4.00
N GLU A 20 -7.90 -3.62 -3.20
CA GLU A 20 -9.21 -4.28 -3.26
C GLU A 20 -9.91 -4.03 -4.60
N GLN A 21 -9.73 -2.83 -5.18
CA GLN A 21 -10.18 -2.51 -6.54
C GLN A 21 -9.34 -3.18 -7.64
N GLY A 22 -8.36 -4.02 -7.28
CA GLY A 22 -7.48 -4.73 -8.22
C GLY A 22 -6.34 -3.88 -8.76
N MET A 23 -6.11 -2.67 -8.23
CA MET A 23 -5.04 -1.80 -8.70
C MET A 23 -3.66 -2.36 -8.30
N GLY A 24 -2.72 -2.35 -9.25
CA GLY A 24 -1.33 -2.74 -8.99
C GLY A 24 -0.58 -1.73 -8.10
N TYR A 25 0.41 -2.20 -7.35
CA TYR A 25 1.20 -1.37 -6.42
C TYR A 25 1.88 -0.17 -7.08
N THR A 26 2.28 -0.26 -8.35
CA THR A 26 2.90 0.84 -9.08
C THR A 26 1.90 1.96 -9.36
N ALA A 27 0.69 1.60 -9.80
CA ALA A 27 -0.37 2.56 -10.08
C ALA A 27 -0.87 3.21 -8.79
N ALA A 28 -1.08 2.41 -7.73
CA ALA A 28 -1.52 2.92 -6.43
C ALA A 28 -0.47 3.86 -5.78
N ALA A 29 0.82 3.54 -5.92
CA ALA A 29 1.89 4.41 -5.44
C ALA A 29 1.91 5.77 -6.14
N ASN A 30 1.73 5.78 -7.46
CA ASN A 30 1.68 7.02 -8.24
C ASN A 30 0.41 7.83 -7.92
N ALA A 31 -0.73 7.18 -7.74
CA ALA A 31 -2.00 7.84 -7.41
C ALA A 31 -1.95 8.58 -6.06
N LEU A 32 -1.27 7.99 -5.07
CA LEU A 32 -1.17 8.55 -3.71
C LEU A 32 0.13 9.33 -3.45
N GLY A 33 1.02 9.44 -4.44
CA GLY A 33 2.31 10.12 -4.30
C GLY A 33 3.24 9.47 -3.27
N VAL A 34 3.12 8.17 -3.04
CA VAL A 34 3.91 7.43 -2.04
C VAL A 34 5.04 6.63 -2.69
N SER A 35 6.01 6.19 -1.87
CA SER A 35 7.10 5.35 -2.35
C SER A 35 6.58 4.03 -2.94
N LYS A 36 6.97 3.75 -4.20
CA LYS A 36 6.70 2.47 -4.87
C LYS A 36 7.19 1.27 -4.07
N TYR A 37 8.30 1.42 -3.34
CA TYR A 37 8.83 0.37 -2.47
C TYR A 37 7.90 0.09 -1.29
N ALA A 38 7.39 1.15 -0.64
CA ALA A 38 6.46 1.02 0.48
C ALA A 38 5.12 0.40 0.03
N ALA A 39 4.57 0.86 -1.10
CA ALA A 39 3.36 0.28 -1.70
C ALA A 39 3.55 -1.20 -2.08
N ARG A 40 4.72 -1.57 -2.65
CA ARG A 40 5.04 -2.97 -2.98
C ARG A 40 5.11 -3.85 -1.73
N MET A 41 5.75 -3.37 -0.66
CA MET A 41 5.83 -4.12 0.59
C MET A 41 4.46 -4.32 1.23
N LEU A 42 3.59 -3.30 1.18
CA LEU A 42 2.21 -3.40 1.65
C LEU A 42 1.39 -4.38 0.80
N CYS A 43 1.43 -4.25 -0.53
CA CYS A 43 0.72 -5.12 -1.46
C CYS A 43 1.12 -6.60 -1.29
N ARG A 44 2.41 -6.88 -1.07
CA ARG A 44 2.88 -8.25 -0.77
C ARG A 44 2.28 -8.79 0.52
N ARG A 45 2.24 -8.00 1.59
CA ARG A 45 1.63 -8.42 2.87
C ARG A 45 0.13 -8.60 2.74
N PHE A 46 -0.54 -7.68 2.06
CA PHE A 46 -1.97 -7.76 1.75
C PHE A 46 -2.30 -9.07 1.01
N LYS A 47 -1.51 -9.46 0.00
CA LYS A 47 -1.70 -10.75 -0.69
C LYS A 47 -1.39 -12.00 0.13
N LEU A 48 -0.60 -11.89 1.19
CA LEU A 48 -0.20 -13.02 2.03
C LEU A 48 -1.14 -13.22 3.24
N HIS A 49 -1.87 -12.18 3.65
CA HIS A 49 -2.72 -12.21 4.84
C HIS A 49 -4.16 -11.71 4.60
N GLY A 50 -4.46 -11.24 3.40
CA GLY A 50 -5.82 -10.94 2.95
C GLY A 50 -6.58 -12.18 2.55
#